data_AF-A0A1V4TTV4-F1
#
_entry.id   AF-A0A1V4TTV4-F1
#
_cell.length_a   1.000
_cell.length_b   1.000
_cell.length_c   1.000
_cell.angle_alpha   90.00
_cell.angle_beta   90.00
_cell.angle_gamma   90.00
#
_symmetry.space_group_name_H-M   'P 1'
#
loop_
_entity.id
_entity.type
_entity.pdbx_description
1 polymer ?
#
loop_
_entity_poly.entity_id
_entity_poly.type
_entity_poly.pdbx_seq_one_letter_code
_entity_poly.pdbx_strand_id
1 'polypeptide(L)'
;MFRTPLPNEDQARLETLSTRQLVGFFESCLKRGLPVQDPGLFAYAWGILFSRFYLSAQDLVAEMQLEGHKPGIGDERMLREFIRADCRNGGQFVLRVIKKGGMIDRAALIMIADLNDLAGIEFEGTTAIHILADACDRIIRPLFIRRAGSRLLSKVYDKRGIPAIYTVFSLGDLNQEDLMAVASVFSEEDLKNTRSRSGGGKDALTVFDEVARSVRSHAPLDRHTFYRPLPPKDTGPGDKA
;
A
#
# COMPACT_ATOMS: atom_id res chain seq x y z
N MET A 1 31.98 -1.99 -34.25
CA MET A 1 31.17 -3.11 -33.73
C MET A 1 30.42 -2.59 -32.52
N PHE A 2 29.16 -2.19 -32.68
CA PHE A 2 28.31 -1.83 -31.54
C PHE A 2 27.78 -3.15 -30.95
N ARG A 3 28.31 -3.57 -29.80
CA ARG A 3 27.69 -4.64 -29.03
C ARG A 3 26.37 -4.07 -28.51
N THR A 4 25.27 -4.59 -29.01
CA THR A 4 23.97 -4.38 -28.39
C THR A 4 24.08 -4.94 -26.96
N PRO A 5 23.88 -4.13 -25.90
CA PRO A 5 23.88 -4.66 -24.54
C PRO A 5 22.81 -5.75 -24.44
N LEU A 6 23.11 -6.82 -23.70
CA LEU A 6 22.17 -7.90 -23.50
C LEU A 6 20.92 -7.32 -22.79
N PRO A 7 19.69 -7.72 -23.20
CA PRO A 7 18.51 -7.38 -22.41
C PRO A 7 18.75 -7.81 -20.96
N ASN A 8 18.58 -6.90 -20.01
CA ASN A 8 18.70 -7.13 -18.57
C ASN A 8 20.13 -7.26 -18.00
N GLU A 9 21.19 -6.86 -18.72
CA GLU A 9 22.56 -6.89 -18.20
C GLU A 9 22.73 -6.12 -16.88
N ASP A 10 22.12 -4.94 -16.78
CA ASP A 10 22.17 -4.13 -15.55
C ASP A 10 21.37 -4.76 -14.39
N GLN A 11 20.27 -5.46 -14.67
CA GLN A 11 19.49 -6.17 -13.65
C GLN A 11 20.27 -7.38 -13.11
N ALA A 12 20.84 -8.19 -14.01
CA ALA A 12 21.70 -9.31 -13.62
C ALA A 12 22.90 -8.83 -12.79
N ARG A 13 23.45 -7.65 -13.11
CA ARG A 13 24.52 -7.04 -12.30
C ARG A 13 24.05 -6.71 -10.89
N LEU A 14 22.85 -6.16 -10.71
CA LEU A 14 22.31 -5.84 -9.38
C LEU A 14 22.15 -7.07 -8.49
N GLU A 15 21.76 -8.21 -9.05
CA GLU A 15 21.60 -9.47 -8.29
C GLU A 15 22.93 -9.93 -7.67
N THR A 16 24.07 -9.62 -8.29
CA THR A 16 25.41 -9.98 -7.82
C THR A 16 26.00 -9.03 -6.77
N LEU A 17 25.46 -7.81 -6.65
CA LEU A 17 25.98 -6.82 -5.70
C LEU A 17 25.73 -7.28 -4.27
N SER A 18 26.60 -6.98 -3.31
CA SER A 18 26.30 -7.15 -1.88
C SER A 18 25.26 -6.12 -1.39
N THR A 19 24.65 -6.37 -0.23
CA THR A 19 23.70 -5.44 0.40
C THR A 19 24.29 -4.04 0.57
N ARG A 20 25.55 -3.93 1.01
CA ARG A 20 26.24 -2.65 1.14
C ARG A 20 26.43 -1.93 -0.21
N GLN A 21 26.69 -2.69 -1.27
CA GLN A 21 26.80 -2.12 -2.62
C GLN A 21 25.45 -1.66 -3.18
N LEU A 22 24.36 -2.39 -2.90
CA LEU A 22 23.00 -1.96 -3.25
C LEU A 22 22.63 -0.67 -2.52
N VAL A 23 22.92 -0.56 -1.22
CA VAL A 23 22.76 0.69 -0.46
C VAL A 23 23.58 1.83 -1.10
N GLY A 24 24.85 1.56 -1.43
CA GLY A 24 25.72 2.52 -2.11
C GLY A 24 25.21 2.95 -3.49
N PHE A 25 24.44 2.11 -4.18
CA PHE A 25 23.78 2.46 -5.43
C PHE A 25 22.76 3.58 -5.23
N PHE A 26 21.87 3.47 -4.24
CA PHE A 26 20.95 4.55 -3.84
C PHE A 26 21.68 5.82 -3.38
N GLU A 27 22.70 5.65 -2.52
CA GLU A 27 23.47 6.78 -1.98
C GLU A 27 24.21 7.55 -3.09
N SER A 28 24.73 6.85 -4.09
CA SER A 28 25.43 7.48 -5.21
C SER A 28 24.52 8.37 -6.05
N CYS A 29 23.24 7.99 -6.18
CA CYS A 29 22.24 8.80 -6.87
C CYS A 29 21.99 10.11 -6.11
N LEU A 30 21.78 10.01 -4.79
CA LEU A 30 21.59 11.17 -3.91
C LEU A 30 22.77 12.15 -4.00
N LYS A 31 24.01 11.65 -3.89
CA LYS A 31 25.22 12.49 -3.92
C LYS A 31 25.40 13.24 -5.23
N ARG A 32 24.92 12.69 -6.35
CA ARG A 32 25.00 13.34 -7.66
C ARG A 32 23.91 14.41 -7.87
N GLY A 33 22.88 14.44 -7.03
CA GLY A 33 21.77 15.39 -7.12
C GLY A 33 20.96 15.30 -8.42
N LEU A 34 21.12 14.20 -9.15
CA LEU A 34 20.44 13.99 -10.43
C LEU A 34 19.08 13.34 -10.21
N PRO A 35 18.08 13.64 -11.05
CA PRO A 35 16.84 12.89 -11.09
C PRO A 35 17.14 11.40 -11.29
N VAL A 36 16.30 10.54 -10.73
CA VAL A 36 16.43 9.08 -10.89
C VAL A 36 16.37 8.76 -12.39
N GLN A 37 17.54 8.51 -13.01
CA GLN A 37 17.64 8.36 -14.46
C GLN A 37 17.03 7.05 -14.95
N ASP A 38 17.04 6.01 -14.12
CA ASP A 38 16.35 4.76 -14.38
C ASP A 38 15.53 4.30 -13.15
N PRO A 39 14.29 4.81 -13.01
CA PRO A 39 13.40 4.41 -11.92
C PRO A 39 13.15 2.90 -11.86
N GLY A 40 13.30 2.18 -12.99
CA GLY A 40 13.16 0.72 -13.04
C GLY A 40 14.29 0.00 -12.38
N LEU A 41 15.50 0.42 -12.69
CA LEU A 41 16.69 -0.18 -12.10
C LEU A 41 16.72 0.06 -10.58
N PHE A 42 16.32 1.24 -10.11
CA PHE A 42 16.19 1.49 -8.67
C PHE A 42 15.04 0.71 -8.01
N ALA A 43 13.88 0.60 -8.65
CA ALA A 43 12.77 -0.22 -8.12
C ALA A 43 13.14 -1.70 -8.06
N TYR A 44 13.94 -2.20 -9.01
CA TYR A 44 14.43 -3.57 -8.99
C TYR A 44 15.53 -3.77 -7.93
N ALA A 45 16.48 -2.83 -7.80
CA ALA A 45 17.46 -2.83 -6.71
C ALA A 45 16.80 -2.78 -5.33
N TRP A 46 15.68 -2.07 -5.22
CA TRP A 46 14.86 -2.00 -4.00
C TRP A 46 14.33 -3.37 -3.61
N GLY A 47 13.71 -4.09 -4.55
CA GLY A 47 13.22 -5.44 -4.28
C GLY A 47 14.33 -6.39 -3.85
N ILE A 48 15.47 -6.41 -4.55
CA ILE A 48 16.62 -7.23 -4.16
C ILE A 48 17.10 -6.89 -2.76
N LEU A 49 17.16 -5.60 -2.42
CA LEU A 49 17.62 -5.14 -1.11
C LEU A 49 16.74 -5.72 0.00
N PHE A 50 15.42 -5.55 -0.08
CA PHE A 50 14.51 -6.01 0.98
C PHE A 50 14.35 -7.52 1.02
N SER A 51 14.36 -8.21 -0.12
CA SER A 51 14.33 -9.68 -0.16
C SER A 51 15.56 -10.35 0.46
N ARG A 52 16.65 -9.60 0.70
CA ARG A 52 17.83 -10.12 1.43
C ARG A 52 17.75 -9.92 2.93
N PHE A 53 16.99 -8.94 3.39
CA PHE A 53 16.77 -8.72 4.81
C PHE A 53 15.57 -9.51 5.34
N TYR A 54 14.58 -9.75 4.49
CA TYR A 54 13.31 -10.36 4.89
C TYR A 54 12.94 -11.50 3.93
N LEU A 55 12.48 -12.62 4.48
CA LEU A 55 12.02 -13.78 3.70
C LEU A 55 10.64 -13.50 3.07
N SER A 56 9.84 -12.65 3.70
CA SER A 56 8.50 -12.30 3.24
C SER A 56 8.10 -10.88 3.67
N ALA A 57 7.00 -10.38 3.09
CA ALA A 57 6.39 -9.12 3.51
C ALA A 57 5.80 -9.24 4.94
N GLN A 58 5.35 -10.43 5.35
CA GLN A 58 4.86 -10.67 6.71
C GLN A 58 5.96 -10.50 7.74
N ASP A 59 7.17 -10.99 7.46
CA ASP A 59 8.31 -10.85 8.37
C ASP A 59 8.66 -9.38 8.57
N LEU A 60 8.66 -8.62 7.47
CA LEU A 60 8.87 -7.18 7.48
C LEU A 60 7.77 -6.45 8.29
N VAL A 61 6.49 -6.78 8.06
CA VAL A 61 5.37 -6.20 8.81
C VAL A 61 5.44 -6.54 10.30
N ALA A 62 5.81 -7.78 10.65
CA ALA A 62 5.98 -8.20 12.04
C ALA A 62 7.11 -7.42 12.73
N GLU A 63 8.24 -7.24 12.05
CA GLU A 63 9.37 -6.45 12.58
C GLU A 63 8.97 -4.99 12.84
N MET A 64 8.15 -4.40 11.97
CA MET A 64 7.63 -3.04 12.14
C MET A 64 6.64 -2.88 13.29
N GLN A 65 5.99 -3.95 13.73
CA GLN A 65 5.04 -3.93 14.85
C GLN A 65 5.73 -4.10 16.21
N LEU A 66 7.00 -4.52 16.24
CA LEU A 66 7.79 -4.61 17.46
C LEU A 66 8.27 -3.21 17.88
N GLU A 67 7.64 -2.65 18.91
CA GLU A 67 8.02 -1.35 19.45
C GLU A 67 9.52 -1.30 19.80
N GLY A 68 10.23 -0.34 19.20
CA GLY A 68 11.65 -0.11 19.47
C GLY A 68 12.64 -0.91 18.63
N HIS A 69 12.18 -1.83 17.76
CA HIS A 69 13.08 -2.48 16.80
C HIS A 69 13.34 -1.56 15.62
N LYS A 70 14.62 -1.30 15.35
CA LYS A 70 15.03 -0.62 14.10
C LYS A 70 15.15 -1.70 13.04
N PRO A 71 14.68 -1.44 11.80
CA PRO A 71 14.94 -2.34 10.69
C PRO A 71 16.43 -2.69 10.65
N GLY A 72 16.78 -3.95 10.33
CA GLY A 72 18.18 -4.39 10.19
C GLY A 72 19.02 -3.59 9.17
N ILE A 73 18.42 -2.60 8.52
CA ILE A 73 19.00 -1.69 7.56
C ILE A 73 19.60 -0.48 8.29
N GLY A 74 20.91 -0.52 8.54
CA GLY A 74 21.65 0.59 9.16
C GLY A 74 21.58 1.94 8.41
N ASP A 75 21.03 1.93 7.18
CA ASP A 75 20.98 3.07 6.27
C ASP A 75 19.55 3.58 5.98
N GLU A 76 18.58 3.28 6.86
CA GLU A 76 17.17 3.72 6.69
C GLU A 76 17.05 5.23 6.43
N ARG A 77 17.82 6.06 7.15
CA ARG A 77 17.82 7.52 6.96
C ARG A 77 18.24 7.91 5.54
N MET A 78 19.22 7.22 4.96
CA MET A 78 19.68 7.47 3.60
C MET A 78 18.60 7.08 2.58
N LEU A 79 17.98 5.90 2.75
CA LEU A 79 16.89 5.45 1.89
C LEU A 79 15.66 6.37 1.97
N ARG A 80 15.35 6.89 3.17
CA ARG A 80 14.29 7.88 3.35
C ARG A 80 14.60 9.18 2.61
N GLU A 81 15.83 9.68 2.69
CA GLU A 81 16.22 10.87 1.93
C GLU A 81 16.20 10.62 0.42
N PHE A 82 16.53 9.41 -0.04
CA PHE A 82 16.40 9.00 -1.44
C PHE A 82 14.94 9.07 -1.90
N ILE A 83 14.01 8.49 -1.14
CA ILE A 83 12.57 8.56 -1.43
C ILE A 83 12.10 10.02 -1.46
N ARG A 84 12.50 10.82 -0.47
CA ARG A 84 12.14 12.23 -0.41
C ARG A 84 12.65 13.03 -1.60
N ALA A 85 13.88 12.78 -2.03
CA ALA A 85 14.47 13.39 -3.21
C ALA A 85 13.74 12.95 -4.49
N ASP A 86 13.35 11.68 -4.61
CA ASP A 86 12.52 11.20 -5.72
C ASP A 86 11.15 11.89 -5.71
N CYS A 87 10.47 12.00 -4.56
CA CYS A 87 9.20 12.71 -4.44
C CYS A 87 9.29 14.17 -4.88
N ARG A 88 10.37 14.89 -4.51
CA ARG A 88 10.59 16.27 -4.99
C ARG A 88 10.79 16.38 -6.50
N ASN A 89 11.22 15.29 -7.15
CA ASN A 89 11.46 15.20 -8.59
C ASN A 89 10.34 14.48 -9.34
N GLY A 90 9.13 14.43 -8.78
CA GLY A 90 7.95 13.86 -9.43
C GLY A 90 7.69 12.37 -9.14
N GLY A 91 8.48 11.74 -8.28
CA GLY A 91 8.14 10.46 -7.64
C GLY A 91 8.15 9.25 -8.58
N GLN A 92 8.98 9.24 -9.63
CA GLN A 92 8.95 8.17 -10.64
C GLN A 92 9.38 6.82 -10.06
N PHE A 93 10.39 6.79 -9.17
CA PHE A 93 10.78 5.56 -8.49
C PHE A 93 9.66 5.10 -7.56
N VAL A 94 9.11 5.99 -6.74
CA VAL A 94 8.00 5.69 -5.83
C VAL A 94 6.80 5.12 -6.57
N LEU A 95 6.36 5.77 -7.65
CA LEU A 95 5.26 5.28 -8.47
C LEU A 95 5.54 3.91 -9.07
N ARG A 96 6.80 3.64 -9.45
CA ARG A 96 7.18 2.32 -9.98
C ARG A 96 7.17 1.24 -8.91
N VAL A 97 7.66 1.53 -7.70
CA VAL A 97 7.57 0.61 -6.55
C VAL A 97 6.09 0.29 -6.24
N ILE A 98 5.23 1.30 -6.20
CA ILE A 98 3.79 1.10 -5.93
C ILE A 98 3.15 0.23 -7.01
N LYS A 99 3.35 0.56 -8.30
CA LYS A 99 2.62 -0.07 -9.40
C LYS A 99 3.17 -1.42 -9.86
N LYS A 100 4.49 -1.61 -9.71
CA LYS A 100 5.21 -2.77 -10.27
C LYS A 100 5.97 -3.59 -9.24
N GLY A 101 6.20 -3.03 -8.05
CA GLY A 101 6.82 -3.77 -6.96
C GLY A 101 5.90 -4.85 -6.40
N GLY A 102 6.51 -5.89 -5.84
CA GLY A 102 5.84 -6.92 -5.06
C GLY A 102 5.40 -6.42 -3.68
N MET A 103 4.78 -7.32 -2.92
CA MET A 103 4.24 -7.01 -1.59
C MET A 103 5.33 -6.48 -0.63
N ILE A 104 6.52 -7.08 -0.65
CA ILE A 104 7.66 -6.68 0.16
C ILE A 104 8.15 -5.27 -0.20
N ASP A 105 8.14 -4.92 -1.49
CA ASP A 105 8.60 -3.63 -1.99
C ASP A 105 7.69 -2.50 -1.47
N ARG A 106 6.37 -2.73 -1.52
CA ARG A 106 5.35 -1.80 -1.02
C ARG A 106 5.41 -1.68 0.50
N ALA A 107 5.55 -2.80 1.22
CA ALA A 107 5.73 -2.80 2.67
C ALA A 107 6.97 -2.00 3.09
N ALA A 108 8.09 -2.22 2.41
CA ALA A 108 9.32 -1.49 2.65
C ALA A 108 9.15 0.01 2.38
N LEU A 109 8.41 0.37 1.31
CA LEU A 109 8.12 1.78 1.01
C LEU A 109 7.31 2.42 2.14
N ILE A 110 6.26 1.75 2.62
CA ILE A 110 5.42 2.19 3.74
C ILE A 110 6.24 2.35 5.04
N MET A 111 7.21 1.47 5.23
CA MET A 111 8.13 1.51 6.37
C MET A 111 9.01 2.76 6.35
N ILE A 112 9.73 2.95 5.25
CA ILE A 112 10.85 3.90 5.21
C ILE A 112 10.40 5.30 4.85
N ALA A 113 9.41 5.44 3.96
CA ALA A 113 8.96 6.72 3.47
C ALA A 113 8.24 7.54 4.56
N ASP A 114 8.37 8.86 4.48
CA ASP A 114 7.35 9.75 5.01
C ASP A 114 6.20 9.81 4.01
N LEU A 115 5.03 9.29 4.38
CA LEU A 115 3.86 9.25 3.50
C LEU A 115 3.35 10.65 3.12
N ASN A 116 3.76 11.71 3.82
CA ASN A 116 3.48 13.08 3.40
C ASN A 116 4.19 13.47 2.11
N ASP A 117 5.41 12.99 1.90
CA ASP A 117 6.15 13.25 0.67
C ASP A 117 5.44 12.60 -0.53
N LEU A 118 4.79 11.45 -0.31
CA LEU A 118 3.98 10.76 -1.33
C LEU A 118 2.69 11.51 -1.67
N ALA A 119 2.08 12.20 -0.71
CA ALA A 119 0.81 12.90 -0.93
C ALA A 119 0.90 14.01 -1.99
N GLY A 120 2.09 14.57 -2.21
CA GLY A 120 2.36 15.57 -3.25
C GLY A 120 2.56 15.00 -4.66
N ILE A 121 2.65 13.68 -4.80
CA ILE A 121 2.83 13.02 -6.10
C ILE A 121 1.48 12.70 -6.72
N GLU A 122 1.28 13.15 -7.96
CA GLU A 122 0.07 12.89 -8.74
C GLU A 122 0.41 12.17 -10.05
N PHE A 123 -0.40 11.19 -10.41
CA PHE A 123 -0.34 10.51 -11.70
C PHE A 123 -1.76 10.38 -12.27
N GLU A 124 -1.99 10.95 -13.45
CA GLU A 124 -3.29 10.89 -14.16
C GLU A 124 -4.50 11.37 -13.33
N GLY A 125 -4.30 12.28 -12.37
CA GLY A 125 -5.36 12.74 -11.48
C GLY A 125 -5.46 12.02 -10.14
N THR A 126 -4.62 11.02 -9.90
CA THR A 126 -4.68 10.18 -8.71
C THR A 126 -3.40 10.39 -7.90
N THR A 127 -3.51 10.66 -6.60
CA THR A 127 -2.32 10.85 -5.77
C THR A 127 -1.64 9.51 -5.47
N ALA A 128 -0.33 9.51 -5.23
CA ALA A 128 0.39 8.28 -4.91
C ALA A 128 -0.15 7.58 -3.65
N ILE A 129 -0.80 8.31 -2.74
CA ILE A 129 -1.51 7.74 -1.59
C ILE A 129 -2.72 6.90 -2.02
N HIS A 130 -3.51 7.35 -3.00
CA HIS A 130 -4.62 6.56 -3.53
C HIS A 130 -4.10 5.34 -4.30
N ILE A 131 -3.05 5.53 -5.11
CA ILE A 131 -2.45 4.41 -5.87
C ILE A 131 -1.87 3.37 -4.91
N LEU A 132 -1.22 3.81 -3.83
CA LEU A 132 -0.70 2.92 -2.79
C LEU A 132 -1.82 2.21 -2.05
N ALA A 133 -2.90 2.91 -1.69
CA ALA A 133 -4.07 2.30 -1.05
C ALA A 133 -4.70 1.20 -1.93
N ASP A 134 -4.82 1.45 -3.23
CA ASP A 134 -5.32 0.48 -4.22
C ASP A 134 -4.38 -0.72 -4.39
N ALA A 135 -3.07 -0.46 -4.36
CA ALA A 135 -2.03 -1.46 -4.49
C ALA A 135 -1.78 -2.26 -3.18
N CYS A 136 -2.34 -1.88 -2.03
CA CYS A 136 -2.04 -2.58 -0.78
C CYS A 136 -2.78 -3.93 -0.68
N ASP A 137 -2.00 -5.02 -0.72
CA ASP A 137 -2.48 -6.36 -0.38
C ASP A 137 -3.04 -6.41 1.06
N ARG A 138 -3.96 -7.34 1.31
CA ARG A 138 -4.62 -7.53 2.62
C ARG A 138 -3.65 -7.63 3.81
N ILE A 139 -2.45 -8.16 3.58
CA ILE A 139 -1.41 -8.33 4.61
C ILE A 139 -0.79 -6.98 5.01
N ILE A 140 -0.55 -6.09 4.04
CA ILE A 140 0.19 -4.83 4.27
C ILE A 140 -0.75 -3.64 4.46
N ARG A 141 -2.02 -3.78 4.07
CA ARG A 141 -3.03 -2.72 4.13
C ARG A 141 -3.30 -2.21 5.55
N PRO A 142 -3.43 -3.05 6.60
CA PRO A 142 -3.59 -2.56 7.97
C PRO A 142 -2.40 -1.68 8.42
N LEU A 143 -1.19 -2.04 7.98
CA LEU A 143 0.01 -1.27 8.27
C LEU A 143 -0.02 0.10 7.54
N PHE A 144 -0.36 0.10 6.25
CA PHE A 144 -0.53 1.33 5.49
C PHE A 144 -1.54 2.26 6.15
N ILE A 145 -2.71 1.75 6.55
CA ILE A 145 -3.76 2.55 7.20
C ILE A 145 -3.22 3.23 8.46
N ARG A 146 -2.53 2.46 9.31
CA ARG A 146 -1.93 2.99 10.55
C ARG A 146 -0.87 4.06 10.28
N ARG A 147 0.01 3.81 9.31
CA ARG A 147 1.11 4.73 8.95
C ARG A 147 0.60 6.00 8.28
N ALA A 148 -0.42 5.90 7.42
CA ALA A 148 -1.02 7.05 6.76
C ALA A 148 -1.81 7.92 7.76
N GLY A 149 -2.50 7.26 8.69
CA GLY A 149 -3.32 7.90 9.71
C GLY A 149 -4.53 8.62 9.13
N SER A 150 -5.38 9.14 10.02
CA SER A 150 -6.60 9.85 9.60
C SER A 150 -6.31 11.04 8.69
N ARG A 151 -5.24 11.80 8.95
CA ARG A 151 -4.92 13.00 8.19
C ARG A 151 -4.74 12.72 6.70
N LEU A 152 -3.89 11.77 6.31
CA LEU A 152 -3.67 11.48 4.90
C LEU A 152 -4.90 10.82 4.28
N LEU A 153 -5.52 9.89 5.00
CA LEU A 153 -6.66 9.13 4.50
C LEU A 153 -7.92 9.97 4.32
N SER A 154 -8.14 11.03 5.12
CA SER A 154 -9.31 11.92 5.01
C SER A 154 -9.07 13.20 4.20
N LYS A 155 -7.83 13.71 4.16
CA LYS A 155 -7.55 15.05 3.60
C LYS A 155 -6.77 15.03 2.29
N VAL A 156 -6.25 13.88 1.85
CA VAL A 156 -5.69 13.73 0.51
C VAL A 156 -6.80 13.29 -0.43
N TYR A 157 -7.02 14.10 -1.46
CA TYR A 157 -8.09 13.90 -2.44
C TYR A 157 -7.51 13.64 -3.82
N ASP A 158 -8.16 12.78 -4.60
CA ASP A 158 -7.90 12.67 -6.04
C ASP A 158 -8.51 13.87 -6.81
N LYS A 159 -8.32 13.91 -8.14
CA LYS A 159 -8.91 14.94 -9.02
C LYS A 159 -10.44 14.99 -8.98
N ARG A 160 -11.10 13.90 -8.57
CA ARG A 160 -12.55 13.79 -8.45
C ARG A 160 -13.05 14.31 -7.09
N GLY A 161 -12.13 14.68 -6.20
CA GLY A 161 -12.45 15.11 -4.85
C GLY A 161 -12.85 13.94 -3.95
N ILE A 162 -12.38 12.73 -4.23
CA ILE A 162 -12.60 11.54 -3.39
C ILE A 162 -11.42 11.44 -2.41
N PRO A 163 -11.67 11.33 -1.09
CA PRO A 163 -10.61 11.08 -0.11
C PRO A 163 -10.01 9.67 -0.23
N ALA A 164 -8.73 9.51 0.10
CA ALA A 164 -8.02 8.24 0.00
C ALA A 164 -8.64 7.07 0.80
N ILE A 165 -9.33 7.35 1.92
CA ILE A 165 -10.03 6.31 2.70
C ILE A 165 -11.11 5.59 1.88
N TYR A 166 -11.73 6.28 0.91
CA TYR A 166 -12.74 5.64 0.05
C TYR A 166 -12.12 4.64 -0.91
N THR A 167 -10.85 4.82 -1.31
CA THR A 167 -10.13 3.80 -2.08
C THR A 167 -10.02 2.52 -1.26
N VAL A 168 -9.63 2.61 0.01
CA VAL A 168 -9.57 1.47 0.94
C VAL A 168 -10.93 0.77 1.03
N PHE A 169 -12.02 1.53 1.24
CA PHE A 169 -13.36 0.96 1.32
C PHE A 169 -13.86 0.32 0.02
N SER A 170 -13.34 0.75 -1.13
CA SER A 170 -13.77 0.26 -2.44
C SER A 170 -13.13 -1.07 -2.87
N LEU A 171 -12.14 -1.57 -2.13
CA LEU A 171 -11.40 -2.80 -2.49
C LEU A 171 -12.26 -4.07 -2.46
N GLY A 172 -13.42 -4.03 -1.80
CA GLY A 172 -14.39 -5.13 -1.77
C GLY A 172 -13.94 -6.36 -0.98
N ASP A 173 -12.75 -6.32 -0.38
CA ASP A 173 -12.06 -7.49 0.15
C ASP A 173 -11.47 -7.24 1.55
N LEU A 174 -11.99 -6.21 2.22
CA LEU A 174 -11.59 -5.76 3.56
C LEU A 174 -11.83 -6.86 4.60
N ASN A 175 -10.90 -7.00 5.54
CA ASN A 175 -10.99 -7.97 6.63
C ASN A 175 -11.09 -7.28 8.00
N GLN A 176 -11.15 -8.08 9.07
CA GLN A 176 -11.23 -7.56 10.43
C GLN A 176 -10.02 -6.69 10.81
N GLU A 177 -8.82 -7.03 10.35
CA GLU A 177 -7.60 -6.28 10.66
C GLU A 177 -7.59 -4.90 10.00
N ASP A 178 -8.11 -4.78 8.79
CA ASP A 178 -8.31 -3.50 8.10
C ASP A 178 -9.26 -2.59 8.90
N LEU A 179 -10.39 -3.14 9.36
CA LEU A 179 -11.37 -2.39 10.15
C LEU A 179 -10.78 -1.92 11.48
N MET A 180 -10.02 -2.78 12.15
CA MET A 180 -9.32 -2.42 13.38
C MET A 180 -8.26 -1.35 13.14
N ALA A 181 -7.54 -1.42 12.00
CA ALA A 181 -6.58 -0.38 11.64
C ALA A 181 -7.26 0.97 11.40
N VAL A 182 -8.40 1.00 10.71
CA VAL A 182 -9.20 2.24 10.53
C VAL A 182 -9.66 2.79 11.89
N ALA A 183 -10.26 1.94 12.74
CA ALA A 183 -10.72 2.34 14.07
C ALA A 183 -9.57 2.80 14.99
N SER A 184 -8.34 2.34 14.75
CA SER A 184 -7.18 2.78 15.54
C SER A 184 -6.66 4.17 15.17
N VAL A 185 -7.00 4.68 13.98
CA VAL A 185 -6.50 5.99 13.51
C VAL A 185 -7.58 7.04 13.33
N PHE A 186 -8.85 6.65 13.28
CA PHE A 186 -9.99 7.55 13.16
C PHE A 186 -10.85 7.55 14.41
N SER A 187 -11.26 8.73 14.87
CA SER A 187 -12.44 8.85 15.71
C SER A 187 -13.72 8.71 14.87
N GLU A 188 -14.85 8.43 15.54
CA GLU A 188 -16.17 8.42 14.90
C GLU A 188 -16.49 9.78 14.24
N GLU A 189 -16.12 10.88 14.91
CA GLU A 189 -16.31 12.23 14.41
C GLU A 189 -15.46 12.50 13.15
N ASP A 190 -14.21 12.01 13.11
CA ASP A 190 -13.36 12.12 11.92
C ASP A 190 -14.01 11.44 10.70
N LEU A 191 -14.55 10.23 10.89
CA LEU A 191 -15.23 9.49 9.81
C LEU A 191 -16.51 10.18 9.37
N LYS A 192 -17.30 10.71 10.30
CA LYS A 192 -18.54 11.45 9.99
C LYS A 192 -18.27 12.71 9.16
N ASN A 193 -17.17 13.39 9.46
CA ASN A 193 -16.76 14.62 8.78
C ASN A 193 -16.01 14.35 7.47
N THR A 194 -15.58 13.12 7.21
CA THR A 194 -14.88 12.76 5.97
C THR A 194 -15.89 12.45 4.86
N ARG A 195 -15.89 13.29 3.82
CA ARG A 195 -16.79 13.20 2.66
C ARG A 195 -16.08 13.56 1.36
N SER A 196 -16.70 13.20 0.23
CA SER A 196 -16.30 13.72 -1.08
C SER A 196 -16.39 15.26 -1.10
N ARG A 197 -15.52 15.93 -1.85
CA ARG A 197 -15.54 17.41 -1.97
C ARG A 197 -16.79 17.93 -2.67
N SER A 198 -17.42 17.11 -3.51
CA SER A 198 -18.71 17.48 -4.10
C SER A 198 -19.84 17.50 -3.08
N GLY A 199 -19.61 17.02 -1.85
CA GLY A 199 -20.60 16.96 -0.77
C GLY A 199 -21.69 15.92 -0.98
N GLY A 200 -21.68 15.23 -2.12
CA GLY A 200 -22.63 14.18 -2.46
C GLY A 200 -22.22 12.81 -1.93
N GLY A 201 -23.22 11.98 -1.61
CA GLY A 201 -23.04 10.59 -1.18
C GLY A 201 -22.97 10.40 0.34
N LYS A 202 -22.55 9.20 0.74
CA LYS A 202 -22.42 8.77 2.15
C LYS A 202 -21.11 9.31 2.73
N ASP A 203 -21.12 9.66 4.02
CA ASP A 203 -19.88 9.90 4.75
C ASP A 203 -19.10 8.61 5.02
N ALA A 204 -17.82 8.77 5.37
CA ALA A 204 -16.93 7.65 5.59
C ALA A 204 -17.39 6.76 6.77
N LEU A 205 -18.09 7.33 7.76
CA LEU A 205 -18.67 6.56 8.88
C LEU A 205 -19.76 5.60 8.38
N THR A 206 -20.70 6.11 7.58
CA THR A 206 -21.78 5.30 7.01
C THR A 206 -21.22 4.16 6.15
N VAL A 207 -20.21 4.44 5.32
CA VAL A 207 -19.55 3.41 4.50
C VAL A 207 -18.80 2.40 5.36
N PHE A 208 -18.08 2.86 6.39
CA PHE A 208 -17.38 2.00 7.34
C PHE A 208 -18.34 1.03 8.02
N ASP A 209 -19.49 1.51 8.51
CA ASP A 209 -20.50 0.67 9.16
C ASP A 209 -21.10 -0.38 8.21
N GLU A 210 -21.30 -0.03 6.94
CA GLU A 210 -21.75 -0.96 5.90
C GLU A 210 -20.72 -2.07 5.65
N VAL A 211 -19.46 -1.70 5.48
CA VAL A 211 -18.36 -2.66 5.31
C VAL A 211 -18.23 -3.53 6.57
N ALA A 212 -18.24 -2.95 7.76
CA ALA A 212 -18.10 -3.67 9.03
C ALA A 212 -19.24 -4.66 9.28
N ARG A 213 -20.47 -4.33 8.85
CA ARG A 213 -21.59 -5.28 8.85
C ARG A 213 -21.38 -6.41 7.85
N SER A 214 -20.91 -6.10 6.64
CA SER A 214 -20.61 -7.09 5.62
C SER A 214 -19.55 -8.09 6.12
N VAL A 215 -18.41 -7.61 6.63
CA VAL A 215 -17.34 -8.47 7.16
C VAL A 215 -17.83 -9.38 8.28
N ARG A 216 -18.61 -8.85 9.24
CA ARG A 216 -19.20 -9.65 10.33
C ARG A 216 -20.17 -10.72 9.84
N SER A 217 -20.95 -10.43 8.81
CA SER A 217 -21.92 -11.39 8.24
C SER A 217 -21.25 -12.53 7.47
N HIS A 218 -20.04 -12.32 6.94
CA HIS A 218 -19.26 -13.33 6.21
C HIS A 218 -18.29 -14.13 7.09
N ALA A 219 -17.92 -13.60 8.26
CA ALA A 219 -17.04 -14.28 9.24
C ALA A 219 -17.46 -15.71 9.65
N PRO A 220 -18.76 -16.12 9.67
CA PRO A 220 -19.13 -17.51 9.96
C PRO A 220 -18.92 -18.48 8.78
N LEU A 221 -18.82 -17.98 7.54
CA LEU A 221 -18.79 -18.82 6.33
C LEU A 221 -17.37 -19.29 5.98
N ASP A 222 -16.33 -18.54 6.35
CA ASP A 222 -14.92 -18.92 6.12
C ASP A 222 -14.42 -20.05 7.04
N ARG A 223 -15.23 -20.49 8.02
CA ARG A 223 -14.88 -21.59 8.95
C ARG A 223 -15.41 -22.96 8.57
N HIS A 224 -16.14 -23.12 7.45
CA HIS A 224 -16.70 -24.41 7.08
C HIS A 224 -16.29 -24.87 5.68
N THR A 225 -15.35 -25.83 5.63
CA THR A 225 -15.03 -26.70 4.49
C THR A 225 -16.19 -27.59 4.01
N PHE A 226 -17.42 -27.41 4.55
CA PHE A 226 -18.58 -28.25 4.27
C PHE A 226 -19.87 -27.48 3.92
N TYR A 227 -19.82 -26.15 3.72
CA TYR A 227 -21.03 -25.41 3.38
C TYR A 227 -21.44 -25.67 1.91
N ARG A 228 -22.41 -26.57 1.71
CA ARG A 228 -23.23 -26.62 0.49
C ARG A 228 -24.43 -25.69 0.69
N PRO A 229 -24.75 -24.81 -0.27
CA PRO A 229 -26.00 -24.05 -0.22
C PRO A 229 -27.18 -25.02 -0.20
N LEU A 230 -28.11 -24.82 0.73
CA LEU A 230 -29.41 -25.48 0.68
C LEU A 230 -30.12 -25.05 -0.61
N PRO A 231 -30.76 -25.97 -1.35
CA PRO A 231 -31.52 -25.59 -2.53
C PRO A 231 -32.69 -24.70 -2.09
N PRO A 232 -33.11 -23.74 -2.94
CA PRO A 232 -34.20 -22.84 -2.62
C PRO A 232 -35.47 -23.66 -2.34
N LYS A 233 -36.18 -23.29 -1.27
CA LYS A 233 -37.52 -23.83 -0.98
C LYS A 233 -38.44 -23.48 -2.14
N ASP A 234 -38.96 -24.50 -2.81
CA ASP A 234 -40.09 -24.36 -3.72
C ASP A 234 -41.25 -23.67 -2.98
N THR A 235 -41.62 -22.51 -3.46
CA THR A 235 -42.79 -21.76 -3.02
C THR A 235 -44.06 -22.33 -3.65
N GLY A 236 -44.72 -23.24 -2.90
CA GLY A 236 -46.18 -23.50 -2.87
C GLY A 236 -46.84 -24.01 -4.16
N PRO A 237 -48.19 -24.06 -4.25
CA PRO A 237 -49.22 -24.01 -3.20
C PRO A 237 -50.26 -25.15 -3.32
N GLY A 238 -51.07 -25.43 -2.29
CA GLY A 238 -52.27 -26.25 -2.51
C GLY A 238 -52.95 -26.86 -1.30
N ASP A 239 -53.42 -26.04 -0.36
CA ASP A 239 -54.61 -26.44 0.42
C ASP A 239 -55.84 -26.24 -0.46
N LYS A 240 -56.47 -27.35 -0.86
CA LYS A 240 -57.89 -27.40 -1.22
C LYS A 240 -58.50 -28.73 -0.80
N ALA A 241 -59.65 -28.56 -0.13
CA ALA A 241 -60.66 -29.53 0.31
C ALA A 241 -60.37 -30.27 1.62
#